data_AF-A0A8S4QFN0-F1
#
_entry.id   AF-A0A8S4QFN0-F1
#
_cell.length_a   1.000
_cell.length_b   1.000
_cell.length_c   1.000
_cell.angle_alpha   90.00
_cell.angle_beta   90.00
_cell.angle_gamma   90.00
#
_symmetry.space_group_name_H-M   'P 1'
#
loop_
_entity.id
_entity.type
_entity.pdbx_description
1 polymer ?
#
loop_
_entity_poly.entity_id
_entity_poly.type
_entity_poly.pdbx_seq_one_letter_code
_entity_poly.pdbx_strand_id
1 'polypeptide(L)' 'MGEIVDYGKKIIHEVPLEGMLWFAGGSLTKVWLVYYFKVLLFHLLPAIFVDLMLRITGNKP' A
#
# COMPACT_ATOMS: atom_id res chain seq x y z
N MET A 1 18.99 -4.68 -3.33
CA MET A 1 17.74 -4.08 -2.81
C MET A 1 16.49 -4.78 -3.32
N GLY A 2 16.35 -5.04 -4.63
CA GLY A 2 15.18 -5.74 -5.18
C GLY A 2 14.96 -7.15 -4.60
N GLU A 3 16.02 -7.93 -4.45
CA GLU A 3 15.94 -9.31 -3.92
C GLU A 3 15.36 -9.39 -2.50
N ILE A 4 15.75 -8.47 -1.60
CA ILE A 4 15.23 -8.42 -0.23
C ILE A 4 13.72 -8.10 -0.25
N VAL A 5 13.32 -7.16 -1.11
CA VAL A 5 11.92 -6.79 -1.29
C VAL A 5 11.11 -7.98 -1.83
N ASP A 6 11.64 -8.71 -2.80
CA ASP A 6 10.95 -9.87 -3.37
C ASP A 6 10.88 -11.05 -2.40
N TYR A 7 11.89 -11.23 -1.56
CA TYR A 7 11.84 -12.21 -0.46
C TYR A 7 10.80 -11.82 0.60
N GLY A 8 10.75 -10.54 1.00
CA GLY A 8 9.73 -10.03 1.93
C GLY A 8 8.30 -10.22 1.42
N LYS A 9 8.06 -10.05 0.11
CA LYS A 9 6.76 -10.34 -0.50
C LYS A 9 6.36 -11.80 -0.37
N LYS A 10 7.30 -12.74 -0.50
CA LYS A 10 7.00 -14.17 -0.32
C LYS A 10 6.59 -14.45 1.12
N ILE A 11 7.33 -13.90 2.09
CA ILE A 11 7.04 -14.07 3.51
C ILE A 11 5.67 -13.51 3.88
N ILE A 12 5.27 -12.34 3.36
CA ILE A 12 3.97 -11.74 3.73
C ILE A 12 2.76 -12.55 3.22
N HIS A 13 2.95 -13.39 2.20
CA HIS A 13 1.94 -14.34 1.76
C HIS A 13 1.83 -15.56 2.70
N GLU A 14 2.94 -15.96 3.34
CA GLU A 14 2.98 -17.09 4.28
C GLU A 14 2.56 -16.66 5.69
N VAL A 15 2.92 -15.43 6.08
CA VAL A 15 2.66 -14.83 7.40
C VAL A 15 2.03 -13.44 7.18
N PRO A 16 0.70 -13.36 6.99
CA PRO A 16 0.03 -12.09 6.76
C PRO A 16 0.05 -11.23 8.02
N LEU A 17 0.26 -9.93 7.85
CA LEU A 17 0.21 -8.95 8.93
C LEU A 17 -1.23 -8.59 9.25
N GLU A 18 -1.60 -8.65 10.53
CA GLU A 18 -2.94 -8.27 10.99
C GLU A 18 -3.16 -6.76 10.86
N GLY A 19 -4.38 -6.35 10.52
CA GLY A 19 -4.77 -4.93 10.42
C GLY A 19 -4.19 -4.18 9.23
N MET A 20 -3.54 -4.87 8.28
CA MET A 20 -2.94 -4.23 7.12
C MET A 20 -3.99 -3.90 6.06
N LEU A 21 -4.16 -2.60 5.76
CA LEU A 21 -5.12 -2.13 4.75
C LEU A 21 -4.61 -2.29 3.30
N TRP A 22 -3.29 -2.28 3.08
CA TRP A 22 -2.68 -2.50 1.78
C TRP A 22 -1.83 -3.76 1.75
N PHE A 23 -2.08 -4.64 0.80
CA PHE A 23 -1.21 -5.79 0.57
C PHE A 23 0.19 -5.35 0.12
N ALA A 24 1.25 -5.99 0.61
CA ALA A 24 2.63 -5.67 0.23
C ALA A 24 2.99 -6.24 -1.16
N GLY A 25 2.27 -5.81 -2.21
CA GLY A 25 2.38 -6.28 -3.60
C GLY A 25 3.05 -5.29 -4.56
N GLY A 26 4.03 -4.50 -4.11
CA GLY A 26 4.62 -3.40 -4.90
C GLY A 26 5.73 -3.82 -5.87
N SER A 27 5.97 -3.02 -6.92
CA SER A 27 7.12 -3.18 -7.82
C SER A 27 8.10 -2.01 -7.66
N LEU A 28 9.41 -2.26 -7.63
CA LEU A 28 10.39 -1.19 -7.71
C LEU A 28 10.41 -0.61 -9.14
N THR A 29 10.32 0.71 -9.26
CA THR A 29 10.43 1.41 -10.54
C THR A 29 11.62 2.36 -10.49
N LYS A 30 12.36 2.48 -11.60
CA LYS A 30 13.46 3.44 -11.75
C LYS A 30 12.99 4.80 -12.26
N VAL A 31 11.76 4.86 -12.78
CA VAL A 31 11.18 6.07 -13.36
C VAL A 31 10.38 6.82 -12.29
N TRP A 32 10.86 8.01 -11.92
CA TRP A 32 10.26 8.84 -10.88
C TRP A 32 8.80 9.21 -11.19
N LEU A 33 8.48 9.51 -12.46
CA LEU A 33 7.13 9.84 -12.88
C LEU A 33 6.16 8.68 -12.59
N VAL A 34 6.54 7.45 -12.99
CA VAL A 34 5.76 6.24 -12.73
C VAL A 34 5.62 5.98 -11.23
N TYR A 35 6.66 6.26 -10.45
CA TYR A 35 6.60 6.16 -8.99
C TYR A 35 5.53 7.09 -8.42
N TYR A 36 5.57 8.39 -8.73
CA TYR A 36 4.60 9.34 -8.20
C TYR A 36 3.17 9.07 -8.67
N PHE A 37 2.98 8.65 -9.92
CA PHE A 37 1.66 8.22 -10.39
C PHE A 37 1.12 7.03 -9.56
N LYS A 38 1.96 6.02 -9.29
CA LYS A 38 1.56 4.87 -8.46
C LYS A 38 1.27 5.27 -7.02
N VAL A 39 2.06 6.17 -6.45
CA VAL A 39 1.83 6.68 -5.09
C VAL A 39 0.51 7.45 -5.02
N LEU A 40 0.28 8.38 -5.95
CA LEU A 40 -0.95 9.18 -5.98
C LEU A 40 -2.19 8.30 -6.13
N LEU A 41 -2.18 7.37 -7.08
CA LEU A 41 -3.36 6.59 -7.44
C LEU A 41 -3.63 5.39 -6.54
N PHE A 42 -2.60 4.70 -6.05
CA PHE A 42 -2.77 3.45 -5.31
C PHE A 42 -2.50 3.57 -3.80
N HIS A 43 -1.95 4.69 -3.34
CA HIS A 43 -1.71 4.92 -1.92
C HIS A 43 -2.49 6.14 -1.42
N LEU A 44 -2.24 7.33 -1.98
CA LEU A 44 -2.79 8.58 -1.44
C LEU A 44 -4.31 8.72 -1.68
N LEU A 45 -4.76 8.55 -2.91
CA LEU A 45 -6.18 8.66 -3.25
C LEU A 45 -7.04 7.61 -2.50
N PRO A 46 -6.66 6.32 -2.46
CA PRO A 46 -7.38 5.32 -1.68
C PRO A 46 -7.34 5.60 -0.17
N ALA A 47 -6.23 6.08 0.39
CA ALA A 47 -6.14 6.41 1.81
C ALA A 47 -7.12 7.55 2.18
N ILE A 48 -7.13 8.64 1.41
CA ILE A 48 -8.07 9.75 1.62
C ILE A 48 -9.52 9.26 1.53
N PHE A 49 -9.81 8.35 0.59
CA PHE A 49 -11.14 7.77 0.45
C PHE A 49 -11.54 6.95 1.69
N VAL A 50 -10.65 6.09 2.19
CA VAL A 50 -10.91 5.31 3.41
C VAL A 50 -11.09 6.21 4.63
N ASP A 51 -10.23 7.22 4.82
CA ASP A 51 -10.35 8.18 5.93
C ASP A 51 -11.68 8.92 5.90
N LEU A 52 -12.14 9.31 4.70
CA LEU A 52 -13.45 9.93 4.51
C LEU A 52 -14.59 8.98 4.88
N MET A 53 -14.51 7.71 4.48
CA MET A 53 -15.49 6.69 4.84
C MET A 53 -15.53 6.43 6.35
N LEU A 54 -14.37 6.36 6.99
CA LEU A 54 -14.27 6.23 8.45
C LEU A 54 -14.93 7.44 9.14
N ARG A 55 -14.61 8.65 8.68
CA ARG A 55 -15.21 9.89 9.20
C ARG A 55 -16.73 9.92 9.02
N ILE A 56 -17.26 9.49 7.88
CA ILE A 56 -18.72 9.47 7.62
C ILE A 56 -19.42 8.40 8.47
N THR A 57 -18.78 7.26 8.69
CA THR A 57 -19.33 6.16 9.52
C THR A 57 -19.15 6.39 11.03
N GLY A 58 -18.57 7.52 11.43
CA GLY A 58 -18.31 7.85 12.84
C GLY A 58 -17.17 7.06 13.47
N ASN A 59 -16.42 6.31 12.66
CA ASN A 59 -15.21 5.63 13.07
C ASN A 59 -14.05 6.63 13.05
N LYS A 60 -13.11 6.46 13.97
CA LYS A 60 -11.89 7.28 13.96
C LYS A 60 -10.98 6.76 12.84
N PRO A 61 -10.51 7.63 11.93
CA PRO A 61 -9.43 7.29 11.01
C PRO A 61 -8.13 7.00 11.78
#